data_AF-A0A673T1F6-F1
#
_entry.id   AF-A0A673T1F6-F1
#
_cell.length_a   1.000
_cell.length_b   1.000
_cell.length_c   1.000
_cell.angle_alpha   90.00
_cell.angle_beta   90.00
_cell.angle_gamma   90.00
#
_symmetry.space_group_name_H-M   'P 1'
#
loop_
_entity.id
_entity.type
_entity.pdbx_description
1 polymer ?
#
loop_
_entity_poly.entity_id
_entity_poly.type
_entity_poly.pdbx_seq_one_letter_code
_entity_poly.pdbx_strand_id
1 'polypeptide(L)'
;MCGIFAYLNYHVPRTRREILETLIKGLQRLEYRGYDSAGVGVDGGNDKDWEANACKIQLIKKKGKVKALDEEVHKQQDMDLDIEFDVHLGIAHTRWATHGEPNPVNSHPQRSDKNNGPL
;
A
#
# COMPACT_ATOMS: atom_id res chain seq x y z
N MET A 1 -10.34 -15.48 -6.38
CA MET A 1 -9.44 -15.72 -5.21
C MET A 1 -8.80 -14.36 -4.87
N CYS A 2 -8.03 -14.18 -3.81
CA CYS A 2 -7.36 -12.89 -3.55
C CYS A 2 -5.86 -13.13 -3.29
N GLY A 3 -5.06 -12.06 -3.32
CA GLY A 3 -3.65 -12.07 -2.95
C GLY A 3 -3.38 -11.19 -1.74
N ILE A 4 -2.61 -11.68 -0.78
CA ILE A 4 -2.16 -10.94 0.41
C ILE A 4 -0.65 -10.99 0.43
N PHE A 5 -0.02 -9.84 0.68
CA PHE A 5 1.41 -9.72 0.87
C PHE A 5 1.70 -8.68 1.94
N ALA A 6 2.74 -8.90 2.73
CA ALA A 6 3.25 -7.92 3.68
C ALA A 6 4.78 -7.99 3.70
N TYR A 7 5.41 -6.85 3.94
CA TYR A 7 6.85 -6.73 4.10
C TYR A 7 7.14 -6.02 5.42
N LEU A 8 7.98 -6.64 6.24
CA LEU A 8 8.45 -6.08 7.50
C LEU A 8 9.97 -6.06 7.45
N ASN A 9 10.55 -4.87 7.49
CA ASN A 9 11.97 -4.68 7.77
C ASN A 9 12.15 -4.32 9.24
N TYR A 10 13.09 -4.98 9.91
CA TYR A 10 13.37 -4.80 11.33
C TYR A 10 14.87 -4.65 11.52
N HIS A 11 15.32 -3.42 11.82
CA HIS A 11 16.74 -3.02 11.81
C HIS A 11 17.43 -3.33 10.48
N VAL A 12 16.68 -3.17 9.38
CA VAL A 12 17.21 -3.22 8.02
C VAL A 12 16.72 -1.94 7.34
N PRO A 13 17.55 -0.89 7.29
CA PRO A 13 17.14 0.40 6.75
C PRO A 13 16.66 0.25 5.31
N ARG A 14 15.48 0.81 5.03
CA ARG A 14 14.88 0.87 3.70
C ARG A 14 14.20 2.20 3.49
N THR A 15 14.37 2.75 2.31
CA THR A 15 13.60 3.91 1.88
C THR A 15 12.15 3.54 1.65
N ARG A 16 11.24 4.51 1.79
CA ARG A 16 9.82 4.34 1.46
C ARG A 16 9.63 3.86 0.02
N ARG A 17 10.46 4.34 -0.92
CA ARG A 17 10.51 3.84 -2.31
C ARG A 17 10.74 2.34 -2.38
N GLU A 18 11.81 1.83 -1.77
CA GLU A 18 12.13 0.39 -1.78
C GLU A 18 11.04 -0.46 -1.11
N ILE A 19 10.42 0.05 -0.03
CA ILE A 19 9.30 -0.61 0.64
C ILE A 19 8.13 -0.75 -0.33
N LEU A 20 7.71 0.34 -0.97
CA LEU A 20 6.60 0.34 -1.92
C LEU A 20 6.88 -0.55 -3.15
N GLU A 21 8.09 -0.47 -3.72
CA GLU A 21 8.53 -1.35 -4.81
C GLU A 21 8.44 -2.83 -4.41
N THR A 22 8.84 -3.16 -3.18
CA THR A 22 8.75 -4.53 -2.63
C THR A 22 7.30 -4.99 -2.52
N LEU A 23 6.39 -4.14 -2.02
CA LEU A 23 4.96 -4.43 -1.92
C LEU A 23 4.33 -4.65 -3.31
N ILE A 24 4.58 -3.75 -4.25
CA ILE A 24 4.07 -3.84 -5.63
C ILE A 24 4.58 -5.12 -6.31
N LYS A 25 5.87 -5.42 -6.20
CA LYS A 25 6.46 -6.65 -6.75
C LYS A 25 5.87 -7.91 -6.10
N GLY A 26 5.56 -7.86 -4.81
CA GLY A 26 4.81 -8.90 -4.11
C GLY A 26 3.42 -9.12 -4.74
N LEU A 27 2.67 -8.04 -4.98
CA LEU A 27 1.36 -8.12 -5.62
C LEU A 27 1.40 -8.61 -7.06
N GLN A 28 2.41 -8.22 -7.85
CA GLN A 28 2.57 -8.70 -9.23
C GLN A 28 2.66 -10.23 -9.30
N ARG A 29 3.29 -10.87 -8.30
CA ARG A 29 3.35 -12.35 -8.20
C ARG A 29 2.02 -12.99 -7.83
N LEU A 30 1.08 -12.22 -7.29
CA LEU A 30 -0.23 -12.67 -6.81
C LEU A 30 -1.40 -12.21 -7.70
N GLU A 31 -1.13 -11.43 -8.75
CA GLU A 31 -2.15 -10.83 -9.62
C GLU A 31 -3.04 -11.88 -10.30
N TYR A 32 -2.51 -13.08 -10.56
CA TYR A 32 -3.27 -14.21 -11.10
C TYR A 32 -4.43 -14.66 -10.19
N ARG A 33 -4.38 -14.34 -8.88
CA ARG A 33 -5.44 -14.71 -7.92
C ARG A 33 -6.61 -13.74 -7.95
N GLY A 34 -6.38 -12.45 -8.26
CA GLY A 34 -7.36 -11.38 -8.30
C GLY A 34 -6.76 -10.07 -8.82
N TYR A 35 -7.54 -9.32 -9.61
CA TYR A 35 -7.03 -8.17 -10.38
C TYR A 35 -8.09 -7.07 -10.62
N ASP A 36 -9.25 -7.15 -9.95
CA ASP A 36 -10.31 -6.14 -10.10
C ASP A 36 -9.95 -4.84 -9.40
N SER A 37 -9.18 -4.93 -8.32
CA SER A 37 -8.59 -3.81 -7.61
C SER A 37 -7.42 -4.24 -6.72
N ALA A 38 -6.59 -3.29 -6.33
CA ALA A 38 -5.47 -3.52 -5.43
C ALA A 38 -5.25 -2.32 -4.50
N GLY A 39 -4.52 -2.54 -3.40
CA GLY A 39 -4.11 -1.47 -2.52
C GLY A 39 -2.96 -1.84 -1.60
N VAL A 40 -2.32 -0.81 -1.06
CA VAL A 40 -1.24 -0.88 -0.07
C VAL A 40 -1.56 -0.01 1.14
N GLY A 41 -1.02 -0.38 2.29
CA GLY A 41 -0.99 0.42 3.50
C GLY A 41 0.44 0.50 4.04
N VAL A 42 0.91 1.71 4.30
CA VAL A 42 2.26 2.02 4.79
C VAL A 42 2.21 3.21 5.76
N ASP A 43 3.23 3.35 6.61
CA ASP A 43 3.40 4.56 7.40
C ASP A 43 3.58 5.81 6.53
N GLY A 44 2.72 6.81 6.73
CA GLY A 44 2.73 8.10 6.08
C GLY A 44 3.59 9.13 6.83
N GLY A 45 3.33 10.42 6.59
CA GLY A 45 4.13 11.51 7.17
C GLY A 45 5.46 11.71 6.45
N ASN A 46 6.05 12.91 6.59
CA ASN A 46 7.34 13.25 5.99
C ASN A 46 8.37 13.69 7.03
N ASP A 47 8.25 13.21 8.27
CA ASP A 47 9.28 13.47 9.27
C ASP A 47 10.55 12.70 8.91
N LYS A 48 11.72 13.30 9.13
CA LYS A 48 13.01 12.64 8.90
C LYS A 48 13.31 11.61 9.97
N ASP A 49 12.73 11.78 11.16
CA ASP A 49 12.72 10.75 12.17
C ASP A 49 11.60 9.75 11.87
N TRP A 50 11.97 8.53 11.50
CA TRP A 50 11.03 7.49 11.10
C TRP A 50 10.10 7.08 12.24
N GLU A 51 10.53 7.19 13.50
CA GLU A 51 9.72 6.82 14.67
C GLU A 51 8.47 7.71 14.78
N ALA A 52 8.59 8.99 14.45
CA ALA A 52 7.49 9.96 14.48
C ALA A 52 6.41 9.66 13.41
N ASN A 53 6.76 8.92 12.36
CA ASN A 53 5.87 8.60 11.24
C ASN A 53 4.95 7.40 11.51
N ALA A 54 5.34 6.47 12.39
CA ALA A 54 4.61 5.22 12.66
C ALA A 54 3.18 5.43 13.22
N CYS A 55 2.86 6.62 13.74
CA CYS A 55 1.52 6.97 14.20
C CYS A 55 0.54 7.35 13.07
N LYS A 56 0.99 7.43 11.82
CA LYS A 56 0.20 7.86 10.66
C LYS A 56 0.19 6.76 9.61
N ILE A 57 -0.98 6.21 9.28
CA ILE A 57 -1.12 5.22 8.21
C ILE A 57 -1.66 5.89 6.95
N GLN A 58 -0.95 5.71 5.84
CA GLN A 58 -1.39 6.08 4.50
C GLN A 58 -1.90 4.85 3.74
N LEU A 59 -3.06 4.99 3.11
CA LEU A 59 -3.62 3.98 2.22
C LEU A 59 -3.57 4.49 0.78
N ILE A 60 -3.13 3.66 -0.15
CA ILE A 60 -3.22 3.92 -1.59
C ILE A 60 -3.95 2.74 -2.20
N LYS A 61 -5.10 3.01 -2.84
CA LYS A 61 -5.99 1.98 -3.36
C LYS A 61 -6.46 2.38 -4.75
N LYS A 62 -6.44 1.45 -5.69
CA LYS A 62 -6.87 1.70 -7.07
C LYS A 62 -7.69 0.55 -7.62
N LYS A 63 -8.74 0.89 -8.37
CA LYS A 63 -9.45 -0.07 -9.23
C LYS A 63 -8.53 -0.50 -10.37
N GLY A 64 -8.61 -1.77 -10.73
CA GLY A 64 -7.87 -2.39 -11.83
C GLY A 64 -6.66 -3.19 -11.37
N LYS A 65 -5.79 -3.48 -12.33
CA LYS A 65 -4.59 -4.28 -12.17
C LYS A 65 -3.55 -3.61 -11.27
N VAL A 66 -2.57 -4.37 -10.80
CA VAL A 66 -1.46 -3.88 -9.96
C VAL A 66 -0.69 -2.74 -10.64
N LYS A 67 -0.59 -2.75 -11.98
CA LYS A 67 -0.01 -1.63 -12.75
C LYS A 67 -0.69 -0.29 -12.49
N ALA A 68 -2.02 -0.27 -12.36
CA ALA A 68 -2.75 0.97 -12.08
C ALA A 68 -2.48 1.49 -10.67
N LEU A 69 -2.25 0.58 -9.71
CA LEU A 69 -1.84 0.95 -8.35
C LEU A 69 -0.40 1.46 -8.34
N ASP A 70 0.51 0.82 -9.07
CA ASP A 70 1.91 1.24 -9.20
C ASP A 70 2.03 2.67 -9.74
N GLU A 71 1.30 2.98 -10.81
CA GLU A 71 1.20 4.35 -11.33
C GLU A 71 0.61 5.34 -10.31
N GLU A 72 -0.33 4.91 -9.47
CA GLU A 72 -0.94 5.76 -8.44
C GLU A 72 0.03 6.08 -7.31
N VAL A 73 0.84 5.09 -6.90
CA VAL A 73 1.88 5.26 -5.87
C VAL A 73 2.89 6.33 -6.31
N HIS A 74 3.34 6.28 -7.57
CA HIS A 74 4.30 7.24 -8.11
C HIS A 74 3.71 8.64 -8.38
N LYS A 75 2.39 8.80 -8.33
CA LYS A 75 1.71 10.10 -8.52
C LYS A 75 1.49 10.87 -7.21
N GLN A 76 1.73 10.26 -6.06
CA GLN A 76 1.54 10.90 -4.76
C GLN A 76 2.53 12.04 -4.58
N GLN A 77 2.05 13.29 -4.52
CA GLN A 77 2.90 14.48 -4.35
C GLN A 77 3.23 14.74 -2.88
N ASP A 78 2.32 14.36 -1.96
CA ASP A 78 2.47 14.62 -0.53
C ASP A 78 3.34 13.57 0.19
N MET A 79 3.89 12.61 -0.55
CA MET A 79 4.67 11.50 0.01
C MET A 79 6.13 11.61 -0.40
N ASP A 80 6.99 11.95 0.54
CA ASP A 80 8.43 11.88 0.34
C ASP A 80 8.87 10.41 0.33
N LEU A 81 9.36 9.95 -0.82
CA LEU A 81 9.75 8.56 -1.05
C LEU A 81 11.17 8.24 -0.56
N ASP A 82 11.96 9.27 -0.21
CA ASP A 82 13.37 9.12 0.16
C ASP A 82 13.58 9.01 1.67
N ILE A 83 12.50 9.02 2.46
CA ILE A 83 12.55 8.75 3.91
C ILE A 83 12.97 7.32 4.17
N GLU A 84 13.98 7.15 5.01
CA GLU A 84 14.51 5.87 5.45
C GLU A 84 13.81 5.41 6.74
N PHE A 85 13.43 4.13 6.77
CA PHE A 85 12.84 3.48 7.93
C PHE A 85 13.72 2.31 8.37
N ASP A 86 14.21 2.34 9.60
CA ASP A 86 14.94 1.20 10.19
C ASP A 86 13.99 0.04 10.51
N VAL A 87 12.78 0.37 10.97
CA VAL A 87 11.70 -0.56 11.24
C VAL A 87 10.43 -0.08 10.56
N HIS A 88 9.79 -0.94 9.76
CA HIS A 88 8.54 -0.62 9.09
C HIS A 88 7.72 -1.88 8.78
N LEU A 89 6.40 -1.73 8.73
CA LEU A 89 5.47 -2.74 8.25
C LEU A 89 4.62 -2.17 7.11
N GLY A 90 4.79 -2.74 5.92
CA GLY A 90 3.93 -2.49 4.77
C GLY A 90 3.01 -3.68 4.51
N ILE A 91 1.74 -3.41 4.19
CA ILE A 91 0.76 -4.43 3.77
C ILE A 91 0.21 -4.14 2.39
N ALA A 92 -0.14 -5.19 1.66
CA ALA A 92 -0.60 -5.10 0.28
C ALA A 92 -1.65 -6.19 -0.03
N HIS A 93 -2.62 -5.86 -0.88
CA HIS A 93 -3.68 -6.80 -1.25
C HIS A 93 -4.12 -6.64 -2.71
N THR A 94 -4.35 -7.77 -3.39
CA THR A 94 -5.11 -7.83 -4.65
C THR A 94 -6.47 -8.47 -4.43
N ARG A 95 -7.53 -7.82 -4.93
CA ARG A 95 -8.93 -8.22 -4.70
C ARG A 95 -9.57 -8.76 -5.97
N TRP A 96 -10.28 -9.88 -5.82
CA TRP A 96 -11.32 -10.33 -6.75
C TRP A 96 -12.68 -9.97 -6.14
N ALA A 97 -13.44 -9.11 -6.80
CA ALA A 97 -14.70 -8.61 -6.26
C ALA A 97 -15.83 -9.64 -6.50
N THR A 98 -16.37 -10.21 -5.41
CA THR A 98 -17.58 -11.05 -5.48
C THR A 98 -18.83 -10.31 -5.05
N HIS A 99 -18.69 -9.32 -4.14
CA HIS A 99 -19.74 -8.44 -3.66
C HIS A 99 -19.23 -7.01 -3.60
N GLY A 100 -20.08 -6.06 -3.98
CA GLY A 100 -19.72 -4.65 -4.13
C GLY A 100 -18.80 -4.42 -5.33
N GLU A 101 -19.07 -3.35 -6.09
CA GLU A 101 -18.29 -3.04 -7.28
C GLU A 101 -16.80 -2.83 -6.96
N PRO A 102 -15.88 -3.11 -7.90
CA PRO A 102 -14.48 -2.75 -7.75
C PRO A 102 -14.33 -1.22 -7.76
N ASN A 103 -13.98 -0.66 -6.61
CA ASN A 103 -13.63 0.75 -6.43
C ASN A 103 -12.62 0.90 -5.27
N PRO A 104 -11.97 2.07 -5.10
CA PRO A 104 -10.97 2.27 -4.04
C PRO A 104 -11.52 2.04 -2.62
N VAL A 105 -12.77 2.44 -2.34
CA VAL A 105 -13.41 2.28 -1.01
C VAL A 105 -13.55 0.80 -0.65
N ASN A 106 -14.01 -0.02 -1.59
CA ASN A 106 -14.19 -1.47 -1.42
C ASN A 106 -12.88 -2.26 -1.52
N SER A 107 -11.78 -1.62 -1.94
CA SER A 107 -10.47 -2.25 -2.03
C SER A 107 -9.83 -2.37 -0.64
N HIS A 108 -9.00 -3.39 -0.47
CA HIS A 108 -8.21 -3.56 0.76
C HIS A 108 -6.90 -2.75 0.64
N PRO A 109 -6.27 -2.34 1.76
CA PRO A 109 -6.72 -2.53 3.15
C PRO A 109 -8.00 -1.76 3.52
N GLN A 110 -8.83 -2.36 4.36
CA GLN A 110 -9.99 -1.72 4.97
C GLN A 110 -9.57 -1.07 6.29
N ARG A 111 -10.09 0.13 6.59
CA ARG A 111 -9.81 0.88 7.83
C ARG A 111 -10.99 0.79 8.80
N SER A 112 -10.70 0.84 10.10
CA SER A 112 -11.70 0.70 11.18
C SER A 112 -12.54 1.97 11.40
N ASP A 113 -12.01 3.13 11.06
CA ASP A 113 -12.70 4.42 11.16
C ASP A 113 -13.36 4.83 9.83
N LYS A 114 -14.02 6.00 9.83
CA LYS A 114 -14.77 6.51 8.67
C LYS A 114 -13.87 6.89 7.48
N ASN A 115 -12.55 7.00 7.67
CA ASN A 115 -11.59 7.43 6.66
C ASN A 115 -11.07 6.24 5.84
N ASN A 116 -11.97 5.35 5.42
CA ASN A 116 -11.67 4.19 4.58
C ASN A 116 -11.66 4.52 3.08
N GLY A 117 -12.12 5.71 2.69
CA GLY A 117 -12.06 6.18 1.30
C GLY A 117 -10.64 6.56 0.88
N PRO A 118 -10.38 6.69 -0.44
CA PRO A 118 -9.15 7.32 -0.90
C PRO A 118 -9.14 8.79 -0.42
N LEU A 119 -7.97 9.25 0.00
CA LEU A 119 -7.65 10.68 0.00
C LEU A 119 -7.47 11.13 -1.46
#